data_AF-W2CQC4-F1
#
_entry.id   AF-W2CQC4-F1
#
_cell.length_a   1.000
_cell.length_b   1.000
_cell.length_c   1.000
_cell.angle_alpha   90.00
_cell.angle_beta   90.00
_cell.angle_gamma   90.00
#
_symmetry.space_group_name_H-M   'P 1'
#
loop_
_entity.id
_entity.type
_entity.pdbx_description
1 polymer ?
#
loop_
_entity_poly.entity_id
_entity_poly.type
_entity_poly.pdbx_seq_one_letter_code
_entity_poly.pdbx_strand_id
1 'polypeptide(L)'
;MRKSIIVVLATLVFAVIHAQDKKIQQIRKDYNELKASIAQLTSGGSAGSGLLCVTLDNNPYGTSYPAVGSYHTTTQFYYEPYEGRAPQLRMAIEHYAAANQKMYTEVLYRENRPAFVFLKNNYDGDDDRRLYLEGDQIIQYSENNAVKPYPSDDDRRTNLIDYAEVLLKQFKAIKGYDR
;
A
#
# COMPACT_ATOMS: atom_id res chain seq x y z
N MET A 1 24.96 -31.53 -35.92
CA MET A 1 24.05 -30.42 -35.52
C MET A 1 23.33 -30.82 -34.23
N ARG A 2 23.00 -29.85 -33.37
CA ARG A 2 22.43 -29.95 -31.99
C ARG A 2 23.47 -30.08 -30.88
N LYS A 3 23.87 -28.95 -30.28
CA LYS A 3 24.43 -28.82 -28.90
C LYS A 3 24.73 -27.34 -28.58
N SER A 4 23.73 -26.44 -28.64
CA SER A 4 23.97 -25.01 -28.27
C SER A 4 22.77 -24.23 -27.71
N ILE A 5 21.67 -24.86 -27.26
CA ILE A 5 20.46 -24.11 -26.84
C ILE A 5 20.33 -23.94 -25.31
N ILE A 6 21.11 -24.65 -24.48
CA ILE A 6 20.84 -24.73 -23.03
C ILE A 6 21.46 -23.57 -22.20
N VAL A 7 22.43 -22.81 -22.72
CA VAL A 7 23.16 -21.81 -21.91
C VAL A 7 22.46 -20.43 -21.86
N VAL A 8 21.59 -20.11 -22.82
CA VAL A 8 20.93 -18.79 -22.88
C VAL A 8 19.77 -18.65 -21.89
N LEU A 9 19.10 -19.76 -21.53
CA LEU A 9 17.94 -19.73 -20.64
C LEU A 9 18.33 -19.46 -19.18
N ALA A 10 19.48 -19.96 -18.72
CA ALA A 10 19.93 -19.80 -17.34
C ALA A 10 20.32 -18.34 -17.01
N THR A 11 21.01 -17.64 -17.92
CA THR A 11 21.42 -16.24 -17.71
C THR A 11 20.24 -15.27 -17.65
N LEU A 12 19.17 -15.55 -18.42
CA LEU A 12 17.92 -14.79 -18.37
C LEU A 12 17.24 -14.89 -17.00
N VAL A 13 17.20 -16.08 -16.39
CA VAL A 13 16.59 -16.28 -15.07
C VAL A 13 17.33 -15.48 -13.99
N PHE A 14 18.67 -15.49 -14.01
CA PHE A 14 19.44 -14.69 -13.05
C PHE A 14 19.25 -13.19 -13.25
N ALA A 15 19.22 -12.70 -14.49
CA ALA A 15 18.99 -11.28 -14.76
C ALA A 15 17.61 -10.80 -14.25
N VAL A 16 16.57 -11.63 -14.40
CA VAL A 16 15.22 -11.34 -13.90
C VAL A 16 15.19 -11.26 -12.37
N ILE A 17 15.82 -12.21 -11.67
CA ILE A 17 15.89 -12.19 -10.20
C ILE A 17 16.64 -10.93 -9.70
N HIS A 18 17.78 -10.59 -10.30
CA HIS A 18 18.54 -9.40 -9.92
C HIS A 18 17.76 -8.10 -10.18
N ALA A 19 17.00 -8.03 -11.28
CA ALA A 19 16.15 -6.87 -11.58
C ALA A 19 14.98 -6.74 -10.60
N GLN A 20 14.35 -7.87 -10.23
CA GLN A 20 13.31 -7.95 -9.21
C GLN A 20 13.82 -7.43 -7.85
N ASP A 21 14.99 -7.92 -7.42
CA ASP A 21 15.61 -7.49 -6.17
C ASP A 21 15.89 -5.98 -6.16
N LYS A 22 16.44 -5.41 -7.24
CA LYS A 22 16.68 -3.97 -7.34
C LYS A 22 15.40 -3.14 -7.21
N LYS A 23 14.30 -3.58 -7.85
CA LYS A 23 13.00 -2.88 -7.77
C LYS A 23 12.45 -2.90 -6.35
N ILE A 24 12.48 -4.06 -5.69
CA ILE A 24 12.04 -4.21 -4.29
C ILE A 24 12.87 -3.32 -3.37
N GLN A 25 14.20 -3.29 -3.54
CA GLN A 25 15.07 -2.44 -2.73
C GLN A 25 14.77 -0.96 -2.92
N GLN A 26 14.52 -0.52 -4.15
CA GLN A 26 14.11 0.87 -4.41
C GLN A 26 12.76 1.20 -3.78
N ILE A 27 11.77 0.30 -3.87
CA ILE A 27 10.46 0.48 -3.22
C ILE A 27 10.61 0.59 -1.69
N ARG A 28 11.43 -0.27 -1.07
CA ARG A 28 11.70 -0.20 0.36
C ARG A 28 12.39 1.10 0.77
N LYS A 29 13.33 1.57 -0.04
CA LYS A 29 14.00 2.86 0.18
C LYS A 29 12.98 4.00 0.16
N ASP A 30 12.19 4.12 -0.90
CA ASP A 30 11.18 5.18 -1.04
C ASP A 30 10.15 5.14 0.09
N TYR A 31 9.69 3.94 0.46
CA TYR A 31 8.78 3.72 1.57
C TYR A 31 9.37 4.24 2.89
N ASN A 32 10.60 3.86 3.21
CA ASN A 32 11.25 4.27 4.46
C ASN A 32 11.57 5.77 4.50
N GLU A 33 12.00 6.35 3.37
CA GLU A 33 12.23 7.80 3.26
C GLU A 33 10.92 8.57 3.47
N LEU A 34 9.82 8.14 2.84
CA LEU A 34 8.52 8.76 3.02
C LEU A 34 8.00 8.62 4.46
N LYS A 35 8.16 7.43 5.08
CA LYS A 35 7.81 7.23 6.50
C LYS A 35 8.59 8.16 7.42
N ALA A 36 9.88 8.39 7.14
CA ALA A 36 10.68 9.34 7.90
C ALA A 36 10.18 10.78 7.72
N SER A 37 9.82 11.19 6.51
CA SER A 37 9.21 12.51 6.24
C SER A 37 7.85 12.67 6.94
N ILE A 38 7.01 11.64 6.94
CA ILE A 38 5.73 11.62 7.66
C ILE A 38 5.95 11.76 9.17
N ALA A 39 6.92 11.03 9.74
CA ALA A 39 7.23 11.12 11.16
C ALA A 39 7.65 12.54 11.57
N GLN A 40 8.48 13.20 10.76
CA GLN A 40 8.89 14.59 10.98
C GLN A 40 7.71 15.57 10.93
N LEU A 41 6.77 15.37 10.00
CA LEU A 41 5.54 16.17 9.91
C LEU A 41 4.69 16.04 11.20
N THR A 42 4.56 14.81 11.72
CA THR A 42 3.75 14.54 12.91
C THR A 42 4.39 15.02 14.22
N SER A 43 5.72 15.16 14.28
CA SER A 43 6.43 15.60 15.48
C SER A 43 6.55 17.12 15.62
N GLY A 44 5.81 17.91 14.82
CA GLY A 44 5.88 19.38 14.83
C GLY A 44 7.17 19.96 14.23
N GLY A 45 7.95 19.14 13.51
CA GLY A 45 9.11 19.59 12.76
C GLY A 45 8.70 20.43 11.54
N SER A 46 9.60 21.33 11.12
CA SER A 46 9.39 22.30 10.04
C SER A 46 8.65 21.72 8.82
N ALA A 47 7.75 22.52 8.25
CA ALA A 47 6.92 22.28 7.06
C ALA A 47 7.72 22.10 5.74
N GLY A 48 8.92 21.50 5.80
CA GLY A 48 9.88 21.42 4.71
C GLY A 48 9.70 20.25 3.74
N SER A 49 8.80 19.29 4.01
CA SER A 49 8.58 18.15 3.10
C SER A 49 7.65 18.47 1.93
N GLY A 50 6.90 19.58 1.99
CA GLY A 50 5.83 19.88 1.01
C GLY A 50 4.65 18.90 1.04
N LEU A 51 4.65 17.93 1.96
CA LEU A 51 3.63 16.91 2.10
C LEU A 51 2.48 17.44 2.96
N LEU A 52 1.26 17.33 2.45
CA LEU A 52 0.03 17.62 3.19
C LEU A 52 -0.62 16.32 3.65
N CYS A 53 -1.37 16.39 4.74
CA CYS A 53 -2.16 15.26 5.24
C CYS A 53 -3.64 15.65 5.30
N VAL A 54 -4.53 14.77 4.84
CA VAL A 54 -5.96 14.82 5.17
C VAL A 54 -6.34 13.54 5.91
N THR A 55 -7.02 13.70 7.04
CA THR A 55 -7.50 12.60 7.86
C THR A 55 -9.01 12.46 7.71
N LEU A 56 -9.46 11.25 7.40
CA LEU A 56 -10.85 10.84 7.55
C LEU A 56 -10.99 10.03 8.83
N ASP A 57 -11.96 10.42 9.64
CA ASP A 57 -12.33 9.72 10.86
C ASP A 57 -13.77 9.24 10.72
N ASN A 58 -13.95 7.93 10.60
CA ASN A 58 -15.25 7.29 10.45
C ASN A 58 -15.66 6.64 11.77
N ASN A 59 -16.88 6.94 12.19
CA ASN A 59 -17.43 6.58 13.49
C ASN A 59 -16.51 7.01 14.66
N PRO A 60 -16.16 8.31 14.76
CA PRO A 60 -15.19 8.82 15.73
C PRO A 60 -15.57 8.53 17.20
N TYR A 61 -16.86 8.27 17.46
CA TYR A 61 -17.38 7.96 18.79
C TYR A 61 -17.57 6.46 19.06
N GLY A 62 -17.13 5.59 18.14
CA GLY A 62 -17.18 4.13 18.33
C GLY A 62 -18.60 3.56 18.49
N THR A 63 -19.60 4.22 17.89
CA THR A 63 -21.01 3.80 17.98
C THR A 63 -21.22 2.43 17.34
N SER A 64 -22.20 1.67 17.83
CA SER A 64 -22.45 0.32 17.34
C SER A 64 -23.28 0.35 16.05
N TYR A 65 -22.93 -0.48 15.08
CA TYR A 65 -23.73 -0.73 13.87
C TYR A 65 -24.23 -2.18 13.84
N PRO A 66 -25.47 -2.45 13.38
CA PRO A 66 -26.02 -3.81 13.32
C PRO A 66 -25.06 -4.80 12.63
N ALA A 67 -24.89 -5.98 13.23
CA ALA A 67 -23.99 -7.06 12.80
C ALA A 67 -22.47 -6.78 12.80
N VAL A 68 -22.02 -5.54 13.04
CA VAL A 68 -20.60 -5.16 13.12
C VAL A 68 -20.17 -4.89 14.58
N GLY A 69 -21.07 -4.37 15.39
CA GLY A 69 -20.75 -3.89 16.73
C GLY A 69 -20.12 -2.50 16.70
N SER A 70 -19.42 -2.13 17.78
CA SER A 70 -18.62 -0.90 17.82
C SER A 70 -17.41 -1.01 16.91
N TYR A 71 -17.28 -0.05 16.01
CA TYR A 71 -16.13 0.06 15.11
C TYR A 71 -15.60 1.49 15.05
N HIS A 72 -14.35 1.65 14.66
CA HIS A 72 -13.72 2.94 14.43
C HIS A 72 -12.74 2.79 13.27
N THR A 73 -12.68 3.78 12.38
CA THR A 73 -11.72 3.77 11.28
C THR A 73 -11.09 5.14 11.12
N THR A 74 -9.77 5.19 11.07
CA THR A 74 -9.02 6.40 10.76
C THR A 74 -8.16 6.17 9.54
N THR A 75 -8.36 6.99 8.51
CA THR A 75 -7.62 6.92 7.25
C THR A 75 -6.89 8.24 7.04
N GLN A 76 -5.57 8.18 6.90
CA GLN A 76 -4.70 9.33 6.67
C GLN A 76 -4.15 9.27 5.25
N PHE A 77 -4.37 10.33 4.48
CA PHE A 77 -3.84 10.47 3.13
C PHE A 77 -2.76 11.54 3.11
N TYR A 78 -1.53 11.12 2.86
CA TYR A 78 -0.38 11.99 2.69
C TYR A 78 -0.12 12.22 1.21
N TYR A 79 -0.13 13.48 0.79
CA TYR A 79 -0.10 13.84 -0.62
C TYR A 79 0.72 15.11 -0.87
N GLU A 80 1.23 15.21 -2.07
CA GLU A 80 1.87 16.43 -2.56
C GLU A 80 0.82 17.29 -3.29
N PRO A 81 0.61 18.55 -2.85
CA PRO A 81 -0.17 19.50 -3.62
C PRO A 81 0.65 19.95 -4.83
N TYR A 82 0.00 20.02 -6.00
CA TYR A 82 0.59 20.64 -7.19
C TYR A 82 -0.35 21.74 -7.68
N GLU A 83 0.13 22.98 -7.76
CA GLU A 83 -0.67 24.06 -8.31
C GLU A 83 -1.05 23.78 -9.76
N GLY A 84 -2.35 23.87 -10.07
CA GLY A 84 -2.88 23.64 -11.41
C GLY A 84 -2.84 22.17 -11.90
N ARG A 85 -2.57 21.20 -11.02
CA ARG A 85 -2.59 19.76 -11.36
C ARG A 85 -3.28 18.92 -10.28
N ALA A 86 -3.66 17.70 -10.63
CA ALA A 86 -4.17 16.75 -9.67
C ALA A 86 -3.12 16.43 -8.59
N PRO A 87 -3.49 16.44 -7.30
CA PRO A 87 -2.59 16.11 -6.21
C PRO A 87 -2.10 14.68 -6.36
N GLN A 88 -0.85 14.46 -5.96
CA GLN A 88 -0.23 13.15 -6.01
C GLN A 88 -0.33 12.53 -4.63
N LEU A 89 -1.17 11.51 -4.48
CA LEU A 89 -1.17 10.67 -3.30
C LEU A 89 0.20 9.98 -3.21
N ARG A 90 0.81 10.03 -2.02
CA ARG A 90 2.11 9.41 -1.75
C ARG A 90 1.96 8.25 -0.77
N MET A 91 1.15 8.41 0.27
CA MET A 91 0.84 7.35 1.22
C MET A 91 -0.63 7.42 1.65
N ALA A 92 -1.28 6.25 1.77
CA ALA A 92 -2.48 6.10 2.59
C ALA A 92 -2.16 5.19 3.78
N ILE A 93 -2.57 5.59 4.99
CA ILE A 93 -2.44 4.78 6.20
C ILE A 93 -3.82 4.65 6.82
N GLU A 94 -4.27 3.43 7.06
CA GLU A 94 -5.56 3.16 7.67
C GLU A 94 -5.46 2.29 8.90
N HIS A 95 -6.20 2.67 9.92
CA HIS A 95 -6.44 1.88 11.11
C HIS A 95 -7.92 1.58 11.19
N TYR A 96 -8.27 0.30 11.21
CA TYR A 96 -9.62 -0.17 11.47
C TYR A 96 -9.60 -0.96 12.78
N ALA A 97 -10.58 -0.71 13.63
CA ALA A 97 -10.82 -1.49 14.84
C ALA A 97 -12.32 -1.76 14.99
N ALA A 98 -12.71 -3.01 15.21
CA ALA A 98 -14.07 -3.39 15.55
C ALA A 98 -14.08 -4.56 16.54
N ALA A 99 -14.69 -4.38 17.70
CA ALA A 99 -14.64 -5.35 18.81
C ALA A 99 -13.20 -5.87 19.06
N ASN A 100 -12.91 -7.12 18.69
CA ASN A 100 -11.59 -7.76 18.85
C ASN A 100 -10.72 -7.73 17.57
N GLN A 101 -11.26 -7.21 16.48
CA GLN A 101 -10.61 -7.16 15.17
C GLN A 101 -9.90 -5.82 15.00
N LYS A 102 -8.67 -5.90 14.52
CA LYS A 102 -7.82 -4.77 14.20
C LYS A 102 -7.16 -5.03 12.86
N MET A 103 -7.15 -4.00 12.03
CA MET A 103 -6.49 -4.02 10.75
C MET A 103 -5.73 -2.72 10.57
N TYR A 104 -4.50 -2.84 10.12
CA TYR A 104 -3.58 -1.76 9.82
C TYR A 104 -3.11 -1.91 8.39
N THR A 105 -3.37 -0.91 7.57
CA THR A 105 -3.00 -0.90 6.17
C THR A 105 -2.13 0.30 5.87
N GLU A 106 -1.06 0.09 5.11
CA GLU A 106 -0.30 1.16 4.49
C GLU A 106 -0.17 0.92 3.00
N VAL A 107 -0.33 1.98 2.21
CA VAL A 107 -0.14 1.93 0.77
C VAL A 107 0.78 3.05 0.35
N LEU A 108 1.91 2.71 -0.26
CA LEU A 108 2.78 3.63 -0.98
C LEU A 108 2.26 3.80 -2.40
N TYR A 109 2.15 5.05 -2.85
CA TYR A 109 1.78 5.39 -4.22
C TYR A 109 2.94 6.07 -4.96
N ARG A 110 3.06 5.75 -6.25
CA ARG A 110 3.87 6.48 -7.23
C ARG A 110 2.98 6.86 -8.38
N GLU A 111 2.91 8.14 -8.73
CA GLU A 111 2.04 8.64 -9.81
C GLU A 111 0.57 8.22 -9.66
N ASN A 112 0.05 8.26 -8.42
CA ASN A 112 -1.29 7.76 -8.08
C ASN A 112 -1.53 6.29 -8.48
N ARG A 113 -0.50 5.45 -8.49
CA ARG A 113 -0.60 3.99 -8.62
C ARG A 113 0.04 3.31 -7.41
N PRO A 114 -0.54 2.22 -6.88
CA PRO A 114 0.07 1.50 -5.77
C PRO A 114 1.41 0.89 -6.18
N ALA A 115 2.44 1.14 -5.38
CA ALA A 115 3.77 0.56 -5.55
C ALA A 115 4.11 -0.43 -4.43
N PHE A 116 3.53 -0.23 -3.25
CA PHE A 116 3.66 -1.13 -2.12
C PHE A 116 2.40 -1.12 -1.27
N VAL A 117 1.96 -2.29 -0.83
CA VAL A 117 0.89 -2.46 0.15
C VAL A 117 1.41 -3.29 1.31
N PHE A 118 1.26 -2.78 2.52
CA PHE A 118 1.43 -3.53 3.75
C PHE A 118 0.09 -3.65 4.44
N LEU A 119 -0.25 -4.86 4.86
CA LEU A 119 -1.42 -5.13 5.67
C LEU A 119 -1.01 -5.94 6.88
N LYS A 120 -1.51 -5.55 8.03
CA LYS A 120 -1.47 -6.34 9.26
C LYS A 120 -2.88 -6.46 9.81
N ASN A 121 -3.36 -7.67 10.04
CA ASN A 121 -4.65 -7.88 10.67
C ASN A 121 -4.58 -9.03 11.70
N ASN A 122 -5.60 -9.11 12.56
CA ASN A 122 -5.76 -10.20 13.52
C ASN A 122 -7.09 -10.97 13.33
N TYR A 123 -7.72 -10.86 12.15
CA TYR A 123 -9.07 -11.38 11.89
C TYR A 123 -9.11 -12.91 11.88
N ASP A 124 -8.13 -13.54 11.24
CA ASP A 124 -7.99 -15.00 11.11
C ASP A 124 -6.59 -15.45 11.59
N GLY A 125 -6.16 -14.88 12.72
CA GLY A 125 -4.79 -14.95 13.22
C GLY A 125 -3.97 -13.69 12.89
N ASP A 126 -2.77 -13.59 13.46
CA ASP A 126 -1.84 -12.51 13.13
C ASP A 126 -1.30 -12.72 11.72
N ASP A 127 -1.75 -11.88 10.79
CA ASP A 127 -1.44 -11.98 9.36
C ASP A 127 -0.79 -10.69 8.86
N ASP A 128 0.50 -10.79 8.53
CA ASP A 128 1.33 -9.73 7.95
C ASP A 128 1.53 -9.98 6.45
N ARG A 129 0.89 -9.17 5.60
CA ARG A 129 1.01 -9.27 4.14
C ARG A 129 1.71 -8.08 3.52
N ARG A 130 2.55 -8.37 2.53
CA ARG A 130 3.31 -7.37 1.78
C ARG A 130 3.17 -7.65 0.29
N LEU A 131 2.82 -6.63 -0.47
CA LEU A 131 2.70 -6.68 -1.91
C LEU A 131 3.56 -5.57 -2.53
N TYR A 132 4.44 -5.95 -3.46
CA TYR A 132 5.27 -5.05 -4.25
C TYR A 132 4.79 -5.03 -5.70
N LEU A 133 4.58 -3.84 -6.24
CA LEU A 133 3.99 -3.63 -7.57
C LEU A 133 4.87 -2.71 -8.43
N GLU A 134 4.85 -2.94 -9.74
CA GLU A 134 5.33 -1.98 -10.75
C GLU A 134 4.26 -1.81 -11.82
N GLY A 135 3.58 -0.66 -11.80
CA GLY A 135 2.34 -0.51 -12.57
C GLY A 135 1.34 -1.59 -12.16
N ASP A 136 0.88 -2.37 -13.13
CA ASP A 136 -0.12 -3.42 -12.93
C ASP A 136 0.53 -4.80 -12.70
N GLN A 137 1.88 -4.87 -12.63
CA GLN A 137 2.63 -6.11 -12.46
C GLN A 137 2.98 -6.36 -11.00
N ILE A 138 2.68 -7.57 -10.53
CA ILE A 138 3.11 -8.06 -9.22
C ILE A 138 4.59 -8.43 -9.29
N ILE A 139 5.41 -7.72 -8.51
CA ILE A 139 6.83 -8.01 -8.36
C ILE A 139 7.02 -9.13 -7.34
N GLN A 140 6.38 -9.01 -6.18
CA GLN A 140 6.49 -9.98 -5.10
C GLN A 140 5.31 -9.85 -4.15
N TYR A 141 4.81 -10.99 -3.69
CA TYR A 141 3.88 -11.09 -2.59
C TYR A 141 4.49 -11.94 -1.47
N SER A 142 4.23 -11.58 -0.23
CA SER A 142 4.63 -12.38 0.92
C SER A 142 3.62 -12.29 2.04
N GLU A 143 3.46 -13.40 2.75
CA GLU A 143 2.65 -13.54 3.96
C GLU A 143 3.58 -13.98 5.09
N ASN A 144 3.53 -13.30 6.24
CA ASN A 144 4.34 -13.62 7.41
C ASN A 144 5.84 -13.79 7.08
N ASN A 145 6.35 -12.90 6.21
CA ASN A 145 7.72 -12.88 5.68
C ASN A 145 8.11 -14.05 4.75
N ALA A 146 7.19 -14.94 4.41
CA ALA A 146 7.39 -15.98 3.41
C ALA A 146 6.88 -15.52 2.04
N VAL A 147 7.73 -15.58 1.01
CA VAL A 147 7.33 -15.27 -0.37
C VAL A 147 6.34 -16.33 -0.87
N LYS A 148 5.21 -15.88 -1.42
CA LYS A 148 4.14 -16.75 -1.92
C LYS A 148 3.62 -16.26 -3.27
N PRO A 149 3.02 -17.14 -4.10
CA PRO A 149 2.21 -16.70 -5.22
C PRO A 149 1.09 -15.77 -4.73
N TYR A 150 0.75 -14.76 -5.52
CA TYR A 150 -0.39 -13.91 -5.21
C TYR A 150 -1.69 -14.73 -5.34
N PRO A 151 -2.65 -14.60 -4.41
CA PRO A 151 -3.92 -15.35 -4.47
C PRO A 151 -4.70 -15.03 -5.75
N SER A 152 -5.44 -16.01 -6.28
CA SER A 152 -6.34 -15.81 -7.41
C SER A 152 -7.61 -15.03 -7.00
N ASP A 153 -8.20 -14.31 -7.96
CA ASP A 153 -9.29 -13.33 -7.79
C ASP A 153 -10.58 -13.80 -7.07
N ASP A 154 -10.78 -15.10 -6.87
CA ASP A 154 -11.97 -15.65 -6.21
C ASP A 154 -12.04 -15.33 -4.70
N ASP A 155 -10.95 -14.87 -4.08
CA ASP A 155 -10.92 -14.41 -2.68
C ASP A 155 -10.89 -12.87 -2.56
N ARG A 156 -11.93 -12.22 -3.11
CA ARG A 156 -12.06 -10.75 -3.20
C ARG A 156 -12.00 -10.01 -1.87
N ARG A 157 -12.27 -10.68 -0.74
CA ARG A 157 -12.25 -10.05 0.60
C ARG A 157 -10.84 -9.69 1.06
N THR A 158 -9.83 -10.14 0.31
CA THR A 158 -8.43 -10.11 0.73
C THR A 158 -7.51 -9.57 -0.37
N ASN A 159 -8.06 -9.00 -1.44
CA ASN A 159 -7.32 -8.44 -2.56
C ASN A 159 -6.71 -7.07 -2.20
N LEU A 160 -5.38 -7.07 -1.97
CA LEU A 160 -4.61 -5.88 -1.62
C LEU A 160 -4.56 -4.82 -2.74
N ILE A 161 -4.70 -5.21 -4.00
CA ILE A 161 -4.73 -4.27 -5.14
C ILE A 161 -6.05 -3.51 -5.11
N ASP A 162 -7.17 -4.23 -5.05
CA ASP A 162 -8.51 -3.63 -4.96
C ASP A 162 -8.61 -2.68 -3.75
N TYR A 163 -8.03 -3.08 -2.62
CA TYR A 163 -8.00 -2.25 -1.41
C TYR A 163 -7.26 -0.93 -1.62
N ALA A 164 -6.07 -0.98 -2.22
CA ALA A 164 -5.31 0.21 -2.56
C ALA A 164 -6.07 1.10 -3.55
N GLU A 165 -6.74 0.52 -4.55
CA GLU A 165 -7.57 1.31 -5.48
C GLU A 165 -8.74 2.00 -4.79
N VAL A 166 -9.40 1.33 -3.83
CA VAL A 166 -10.49 1.92 -3.05
C VAL A 166 -9.99 3.13 -2.26
N LEU A 167 -8.85 3.02 -1.59
CA LEU A 167 -8.23 4.15 -0.87
C LEU A 167 -7.88 5.31 -1.81
N LEU A 168 -7.35 5.01 -3.01
CA LEU A 168 -7.08 6.04 -4.02
C LEU A 168 -8.36 6.73 -4.50
N LYS A 169 -9.44 5.97 -4.77
CA LYS A 169 -10.74 6.51 -5.16
C LYS A 169 -11.31 7.40 -4.06
N GLN A 170 -11.22 6.97 -2.80
CA GLN A 170 -11.64 7.77 -1.65
C GLN A 170 -10.85 9.09 -1.57
N PHE A 171 -9.53 9.06 -1.75
CA PHE A 171 -8.71 10.27 -1.80
C PHE A 171 -9.13 11.23 -2.94
N LYS A 172 -9.33 10.72 -4.15
CA LYS A 172 -9.75 11.53 -5.31
C LYS A 172 -11.11 12.18 -5.08
N ALA A 173 -12.06 11.45 -4.48
CA ALA A 173 -13.36 11.97 -4.11
C ALA A 173 -13.26 13.13 -3.10
N ILE A 174 -12.41 13.00 -2.07
CA ILE A 174 -12.17 14.07 -1.08
C ILE A 174 -11.57 15.32 -1.75
N LYS A 175 -10.61 15.12 -2.66
CA LYS A 175 -9.89 16.22 -3.31
C LYS A 175 -10.65 16.82 -4.49
N GLY A 176 -11.74 16.19 -4.95
CA GLY A 176 -12.60 16.69 -6.02
C GLY A 176 -12.06 16.47 -7.43
N TYR A 177 -11.24 15.44 -7.65
CA TYR A 177 -10.60 15.15 -8.95
C TYR A 177 -11.26 13.99 -9.72
N ASP A 178 -12.43 13.52 -9.29
CA ASP A 178 -13.26 12.55 -10.01
C ASP A 178 -14.27 13.22 -10.97
N ARG A 179 -13.99 14.45 -11.45
CA ARG A 179 -14.82 15.17 -12.43
C ARG A 179 -14.06 15.49 -13.71
#